data_AF-A0A1G7XSS2-F1
#
_entry.id   AF-A0A1G7XSS2-F1
#
_cell.length_a   1.000
_cell.length_b   1.000
_cell.length_c   1.000
_cell.angle_alpha   90.00
_cell.angle_beta   90.00
_cell.angle_gamma   90.00
#
_symmetry.space_group_name_H-M   'P 1'
#
loop_
_entity.id
_entity.type
_entity.pdbx_description
1 polymer ?
#
loop_
_entity_poly.entity_id
_entity_poly.type
_entity_poly.pdbx_seq_one_letter_code
_entity_poly.pdbx_strand_id
1 'polypeptide(L)'
;MAESEELLSAWSASAPPEDRAWEATVPGPSLAAVAARMASVPRSFLDARVSIAALAGDVLRPRLLAVSHEDDDRVRRGAAVGLWLVASEDLVEPFAPSVAAAPGIGRAVDALALRLSPVVDPWEWLSDDERREEAVRTFLLWAGLRPAGEDVTTARSLLEARDSLRRNAALAQAYAAHRHRDEIARRLAEARAKEAAARYSSE
;
A
#
# COMPACT_ATOMS: atom_id res chain seq x y z
N MET A 1 8.74 -0.04 16.37
CA MET A 1 7.76 -0.39 15.31
C MET A 1 6.65 0.63 15.38
N ALA A 2 6.37 1.30 14.26
CA ALA A 2 5.31 2.29 14.19
C ALA A 2 3.96 1.59 14.03
N GLU A 3 2.90 2.20 14.57
CA GLU A 3 1.56 1.70 14.33
C GLU A 3 1.19 1.92 12.86
N SER A 4 0.46 0.96 12.25
CA SER A 4 0.09 1.07 10.83
C SER A 4 -0.70 2.36 10.52
N GLU A 5 -1.47 2.88 11.49
CA GLU A 5 -2.20 4.15 11.36
C GLU A 5 -1.27 5.36 11.30
N GLU A 6 -0.17 5.36 12.05
CA GLU A 6 0.84 6.42 12.02
C GLU A 6 1.53 6.49 10.64
N LEU A 7 1.91 5.33 10.09
CA LEU A 7 2.53 5.24 8.76
C LEU A 7 1.57 5.69 7.65
N LEU A 8 0.31 5.28 7.74
CA LEU A 8 -0.73 5.71 6.80
C LEU A 8 -1.04 7.21 6.92
N SER A 9 -0.99 7.77 8.12
CA SER A 9 -1.15 9.20 8.37
C SER A 9 0.00 10.00 7.75
N ALA A 10 1.24 9.55 7.96
CA ALA A 10 2.43 10.16 7.34
C ALA A 10 2.34 10.13 5.81
N TRP A 11 1.93 8.99 5.24
CA TRP A 11 1.65 8.86 3.80
C TRP A 11 0.56 9.85 3.35
N SER A 12 -0.61 9.83 3.99
CA SER A 12 -1.77 10.64 3.61
C SER A 12 -1.51 12.14 3.70
N ALA A 13 -0.64 12.59 4.60
CA ALA A 13 -0.25 13.98 4.72
C ALA A 13 0.65 14.46 3.55
N SER A 14 1.34 13.53 2.88
CA SER A 14 2.31 13.83 1.83
C SER A 14 1.79 13.62 0.40
N ALA A 15 0.89 12.66 0.23
CA ALA A 15 0.39 12.25 -1.07
C ALA A 15 -0.69 13.22 -1.57
N PRO A 16 -0.72 13.58 -2.86
CA PRO A 16 -1.85 14.30 -3.42
C PRO A 16 -3.11 13.41 -3.36
N PRO A 17 -4.31 14.01 -3.50
CA PRO A 17 -5.53 13.25 -3.66
C PRO A 17 -5.40 12.21 -4.78
N GLU A 18 -5.88 10.99 -4.54
CA GLU A 18 -5.71 9.87 -5.47
C GLU A 18 -6.31 10.17 -6.86
N ASP A 19 -7.45 10.86 -6.93
CA ASP A 19 -8.06 11.26 -8.21
C ASP A 19 -7.10 12.13 -9.04
N ARG A 20 -6.38 13.07 -8.41
CA ARG A 20 -5.37 13.88 -9.09
C ARG A 20 -4.16 13.05 -9.52
N ALA A 21 -3.79 12.03 -8.75
CA ALA A 21 -2.71 11.12 -9.13
C ALA A 21 -3.10 10.34 -10.40
N TRP A 22 -4.33 9.83 -10.48
CA TRP A 22 -4.86 9.13 -11.65
C TRP A 22 -4.90 10.01 -12.90
N GLU A 23 -5.44 11.23 -12.77
CA GLU A 23 -5.51 12.22 -13.86
C GLU A 23 -4.13 12.59 -14.40
N ALA A 24 -3.12 12.62 -13.53
CA ALA A 24 -1.75 12.98 -13.88
C ALA A 24 -0.93 11.82 -14.48
N THR A 25 -1.45 10.58 -14.49
CA THR A 25 -0.67 9.45 -15.01
C THR A 25 -0.38 9.60 -16.51
N VAL A 26 0.77 9.10 -16.93
CA VAL A 26 1.12 8.86 -18.34
C VAL A 26 1.42 7.37 -18.57
N PRO A 27 1.37 6.86 -19.82
CA PRO A 27 1.75 5.48 -20.08
C PRO A 27 3.18 5.21 -19.62
N GLY A 28 3.33 4.19 -18.78
CA GLY A 28 4.59 3.69 -18.26
C GLY A 28 4.95 2.33 -18.87
N PRO A 29 5.87 1.58 -18.25
CA PRO A 29 6.27 0.26 -18.75
C PRO A 29 5.15 -0.77 -18.61
N SER A 30 5.33 -1.93 -19.24
CA SER A 30 4.40 -3.04 -19.09
C SER A 30 4.36 -3.54 -17.64
N LEU A 31 3.17 -3.89 -17.16
CA LEU A 31 2.97 -4.47 -15.83
C LEU A 31 3.86 -5.70 -15.61
N ALA A 32 3.95 -6.56 -16.64
CA ALA A 32 4.72 -7.80 -16.59
C ALA A 32 6.22 -7.55 -16.40
N ALA A 33 6.80 -6.54 -17.07
CA ALA A 33 8.22 -6.21 -16.92
C ALA A 33 8.54 -5.75 -15.48
N VAL A 34 7.72 -4.86 -14.92
CA VAL A 34 7.92 -4.36 -13.55
C VAL A 34 7.67 -5.47 -12.54
N ALA A 35 6.66 -6.32 -12.74
CA ALA A 35 6.38 -7.47 -11.89
C ALA A 35 7.52 -8.50 -11.91
N ALA A 36 8.08 -8.80 -13.08
CA ALA A 36 9.23 -9.68 -13.19
C ALA A 36 10.47 -9.10 -12.46
N ARG A 37 10.70 -7.78 -12.59
CA ARG A 37 11.79 -7.09 -11.87
C ARG A 37 11.59 -7.05 -10.36
N MET A 38 10.34 -6.88 -9.91
CA MET A 38 9.99 -6.92 -8.50
C MET A 38 10.25 -8.33 -7.93
N ALA A 39 9.86 -9.39 -8.64
CA ALA A 39 10.11 -10.76 -8.21
C ALA A 39 11.62 -11.11 -8.16
N SER A 40 12.46 -10.37 -8.88
CA SER A 40 13.91 -10.61 -8.92
C SER A 40 14.72 -9.80 -7.91
N VAL A 41 14.08 -9.14 -6.94
CA VAL A 41 14.78 -8.42 -5.85
C VAL A 41 15.75 -9.37 -5.14
N PRO A 42 17.06 -9.05 -5.09
CA PRO A 42 18.02 -9.86 -4.35
C PRO A 42 17.69 -9.89 -2.86
N ARG A 43 17.66 -11.08 -2.24
CA ARG A 43 17.37 -11.20 -0.79
C ARG A 43 18.31 -10.38 0.09
N SER A 44 19.57 -10.23 -0.31
CA SER A 44 20.55 -9.38 0.38
C SER A 44 20.15 -7.91 0.41
N PHE A 45 19.33 -7.45 -0.53
CA PHE A 45 18.80 -6.09 -0.61
C PHE A 45 17.73 -5.82 0.46
N LEU A 46 17.15 -6.88 1.05
CA LEU A 46 16.14 -6.81 2.10
C LEU A 46 16.71 -7.10 3.50
N ASP A 47 18.02 -7.30 3.59
CA ASP A 47 18.71 -7.55 4.86
C ASP A 47 18.60 -6.34 5.79
N ALA A 48 18.49 -6.59 7.10
CA ALA A 48 18.36 -5.54 8.11
C ALA A 48 19.56 -4.59 8.19
N ARG A 49 20.71 -5.00 7.66
CA ARG A 49 21.93 -4.19 7.62
C ARG A 49 21.94 -3.16 6.47
N VAL A 50 21.01 -3.25 5.53
CA VAL A 50 20.91 -2.29 4.43
C VAL A 50 20.32 -0.99 4.97
N SER A 51 21.09 0.10 4.91
CA SER A 51 20.60 1.44 5.22
C SER A 51 19.83 1.99 4.03
N ILE A 52 18.56 2.31 4.25
CA ILE A 52 17.67 2.85 3.21
C ILE A 52 18.00 4.31 2.94
N ALA A 53 18.43 5.05 3.97
CA ALA A 53 18.93 6.41 3.79
C ALA A 53 20.13 6.47 2.83
N ALA A 54 21.13 5.59 3.01
CA ALA A 54 22.29 5.53 2.13
C ALA A 54 21.90 5.09 0.72
N LEU A 55 21.12 4.01 0.61
CA LEU A 55 20.66 3.50 -0.68
C LEU A 55 19.81 4.53 -1.43
N ALA A 56 18.92 5.24 -0.74
CA ALA A 56 18.13 6.31 -1.33
C ALA A 56 19.02 7.45 -1.82
N GLY A 57 20.08 7.82 -1.11
CA GLY A 57 21.03 8.84 -1.55
C GLY A 57 21.82 8.45 -2.81
N ASP A 58 22.10 7.16 -2.99
CA ASP A 58 22.80 6.64 -4.16
C ASP A 58 21.87 6.53 -5.39
N VAL A 59 20.62 6.13 -5.17
CA VAL A 59 19.66 5.80 -6.25
C VAL A 59 18.77 6.98 -6.62
N LEU A 60 18.40 7.81 -5.64
CA LEU A 60 17.46 8.92 -5.79
C LEU A 60 18.11 10.23 -5.32
N ARG A 61 17.75 11.33 -5.99
CA ARG A 61 18.15 12.66 -5.51
C ARG A 61 17.25 13.21 -4.39
N PRO A 62 15.91 13.00 -4.41
CA PRO A 62 15.05 13.43 -3.32
C PRO A 62 15.20 12.56 -2.07
N ARG A 63 15.02 13.18 -0.89
CA ARG A 63 14.90 12.46 0.37
C ARG A 63 13.53 11.77 0.46
N LEU A 64 13.53 10.48 0.79
CA LEU A 64 12.33 9.69 1.05
C LEU A 64 11.78 9.96 2.45
N LEU A 65 10.45 9.98 2.59
CA LEU A 65 9.77 10.04 3.89
C LEU A 65 9.98 8.77 4.70
N ALA A 66 10.07 7.63 4.03
CA ALA A 66 10.30 6.32 4.64
C ALA A 66 11.57 6.25 5.50
N VAL A 67 12.57 7.11 5.24
CA VAL A 67 13.81 7.18 6.04
C VAL A 67 13.52 7.57 7.49
N SER A 68 12.48 8.37 7.76
CA SER A 68 12.08 8.73 9.13
C SER A 68 11.47 7.56 9.91
N HIS A 69 11.19 6.44 9.25
CA HIS A 69 10.53 5.27 9.82
C HIS A 69 11.32 3.97 9.54
N GLU A 70 12.61 4.06 9.22
CA GLU A 70 13.44 2.92 8.80
C GLU A 70 13.66 1.85 9.89
N ASP A 71 13.38 2.19 11.16
CA ASP A 71 13.36 1.26 12.29
C ASP A 71 12.21 0.24 12.19
N ASP A 72 11.17 0.50 11.39
CA ASP A 72 10.14 -0.47 11.07
C ASP A 72 10.58 -1.36 9.90
N ASP A 73 10.72 -2.65 10.17
CA ASP A 73 11.19 -3.64 9.20
C ASP A 73 10.32 -3.72 7.93
N ARG A 74 9.01 -3.47 8.05
CA ARG A 74 8.09 -3.45 6.89
C ARG A 74 8.37 -2.24 5.99
N VAL A 75 8.50 -1.06 6.60
CA VAL A 75 8.84 0.19 5.90
C VAL A 75 10.18 0.04 5.20
N ARG A 76 11.17 -0.47 5.93
CA ARG A 76 12.53 -0.69 5.43
C ARG A 76 12.53 -1.56 4.18
N ARG A 77 11.88 -2.73 4.24
CA ARG A 77 11.78 -3.66 3.10
C ARG A 77 10.97 -3.07 1.95
N GLY A 78 9.85 -2.40 2.25
CA GLY A 78 9.02 -1.78 1.23
C GLY A 78 9.77 -0.72 0.42
N ALA A 79 10.54 0.13 1.11
CA ALA A 79 11.40 1.11 0.48
C ALA A 79 12.55 0.46 -0.32
N ALA A 80 13.19 -0.58 0.22
CA ALA A 80 14.25 -1.31 -0.47
C ALA A 80 13.77 -1.95 -1.78
N VAL A 81 12.56 -2.53 -1.82
CA VAL A 81 11.96 -3.04 -3.07
C VAL A 81 11.76 -1.91 -4.08
N GLY A 82 11.23 -0.77 -3.67
CA GLY A 82 11.05 0.39 -4.54
C GLY A 82 12.39 0.93 -5.09
N LEU A 83 13.41 1.03 -4.24
CA LEU A 83 14.76 1.45 -4.63
C LEU A 83 15.43 0.46 -5.57
N TRP A 84 15.19 -0.85 -5.39
CA TRP A 84 15.65 -1.86 -6.35
C TRP A 84 15.05 -1.65 -7.73
N LEU A 85 13.74 -1.38 -7.84
CA LEU A 85 13.11 -1.14 -9.14
C LEU A 85 13.79 0.02 -9.89
N VAL A 86 14.17 1.08 -9.18
CA VAL A 86 14.89 2.22 -9.77
C VAL A 86 16.33 1.85 -10.12
N ALA A 87 17.11 1.35 -9.15
CA ALA A 87 18.53 1.02 -9.34
C ALA A 87 18.73 -0.05 -10.42
N SER A 88 17.77 -0.95 -10.57
CA SER A 88 17.84 -2.03 -11.55
C SER A 88 17.76 -1.58 -13.01
N GLU A 89 17.33 -0.34 -13.29
CA GLU A 89 17.40 0.21 -14.64
C GLU A 89 18.85 0.32 -15.15
N ASP A 90 19.79 0.66 -14.27
CA ASP A 90 21.22 0.75 -14.61
C ASP A 90 21.94 -0.60 -14.47
N LEU A 91 21.44 -1.50 -13.60
CA LEU A 91 22.10 -2.77 -13.28
C LEU A 91 21.66 -3.96 -14.13
N VAL A 92 20.42 -3.96 -14.61
CA VAL A 92 19.82 -5.07 -15.37
C VAL A 92 19.51 -4.61 -16.79
N GLU A 93 18.53 -3.72 -16.91
CA GLU A 93 18.16 -3.02 -18.14
C GLU A 93 17.12 -1.94 -17.82
N PRO A 94 17.10 -0.82 -18.57
CA PRO A 94 16.11 0.24 -18.38
C PRO A 94 14.69 -0.24 -18.71
N PHE A 95 13.68 0.27 -17.99
CA PHE A 95 12.31 0.15 -18.44
C PHE A 95 12.04 1.10 -19.62
N ALA A 96 11.03 0.77 -20.41
CA ALA A 96 10.56 1.60 -21.51
C ALA A 96 9.06 1.89 -21.34
N PRO A 97 8.66 3.13 -21.00
CA PRO A 97 9.48 4.26 -20.53
C PRO A 97 10.18 4.00 -19.18
N SER A 98 11.24 4.76 -18.89
CA SER A 98 12.01 4.65 -17.64
C SER A 98 11.17 5.09 -16.43
N VAL A 99 11.25 4.32 -15.33
CA VAL A 99 10.62 4.68 -14.06
C VAL A 99 11.46 5.69 -13.28
N ALA A 100 12.79 5.66 -13.43
CA ALA A 100 13.70 6.61 -12.77
C ALA A 100 13.45 8.06 -13.24
N ALA A 101 13.02 8.24 -14.49
CA ALA A 101 12.66 9.54 -15.04
C ALA A 101 11.28 10.06 -14.59
N ALA A 102 10.49 9.25 -13.88
CA ALA A 102 9.13 9.61 -13.51
C ALA A 102 9.12 10.71 -12.42
N PRO A 103 8.33 11.80 -12.57
CA PRO A 103 8.31 12.89 -11.59
C PRO A 103 7.93 12.46 -10.17
N GLY A 104 7.13 11.40 -10.05
CA GLY A 104 6.67 10.86 -8.76
C GLY A 104 7.57 9.78 -8.17
N ILE A 105 8.77 9.51 -8.69
CA ILE A 105 9.51 8.29 -8.33
C ILE A 105 9.82 8.15 -6.83
N GLY A 106 10.18 9.24 -6.14
CA GLY A 106 10.36 9.20 -4.68
C GLY A 106 9.06 8.87 -3.93
N ARG A 107 7.94 9.42 -4.41
CA ARG A 107 6.61 9.12 -3.86
C ARG A 107 6.19 7.68 -4.13
N ALA A 108 6.56 7.10 -5.26
CA ALA A 108 6.31 5.69 -5.55
C ALA A 108 6.98 4.76 -4.52
N VAL A 109 8.23 5.07 -4.15
CA VAL A 109 8.95 4.33 -3.10
C VAL A 109 8.29 4.53 -1.74
N ASP A 110 7.94 5.78 -1.38
CA ASP A 110 7.22 6.06 -0.13
C ASP A 110 5.84 5.40 -0.09
N ALA A 111 5.14 5.24 -1.21
CA ALA A 111 3.87 4.53 -1.28
C ALA A 111 4.03 3.04 -0.93
N LEU A 112 5.06 2.38 -1.48
CA LEU A 112 5.35 1.00 -1.09
C LEU A 112 5.66 0.91 0.40
N ALA A 113 6.51 1.81 0.90
CA ALA A 113 7.01 1.78 2.26
C ALA A 113 5.96 2.16 3.32
N LEU A 114 5.15 3.19 3.09
CA LEU A 114 4.29 3.80 4.11
C LEU A 114 2.79 3.54 3.88
N ARG A 115 2.37 3.21 2.66
CA ARG A 115 0.97 2.90 2.34
C ARG A 115 0.71 1.40 2.27
N LEU A 116 1.55 0.65 1.55
CA LEU A 116 1.29 -0.77 1.27
C LEU A 116 1.93 -1.72 2.29
N SER A 117 3.21 -1.53 2.63
CA SER A 117 3.90 -2.41 3.59
C SER A 117 3.23 -2.55 4.98
N PRO A 118 2.47 -1.55 5.49
CA PRO A 118 1.75 -1.71 6.74
C PRO A 118 0.58 -2.70 6.68
N VAL A 119 0.11 -3.06 5.48
CA VAL A 119 -1.06 -3.92 5.26
C VAL A 119 -0.78 -5.18 4.44
N VAL A 120 0.34 -5.25 3.73
CA VAL A 120 0.82 -6.43 2.99
C VAL A 120 2.32 -6.57 3.24
N ASP A 121 2.79 -7.75 3.66
CA ASP A 121 4.22 -7.96 3.91
C ASP A 121 5.00 -7.84 2.58
N PRO A 122 6.07 -7.03 2.50
CA PRO A 122 6.91 -6.93 1.30
C PRO A 122 7.45 -8.25 0.77
N TRP A 123 7.57 -9.31 1.59
CA TRP A 123 7.91 -10.65 1.10
C TRP A 123 6.85 -11.24 0.18
N GLU A 124 5.56 -10.96 0.45
CA GLU A 124 4.47 -11.45 -0.39
C GLU A 124 4.53 -10.83 -1.79
N TRP A 125 5.06 -9.60 -1.92
CA TRP A 125 5.24 -8.98 -3.24
C TRP A 125 6.23 -9.75 -4.12
N LEU A 126 7.10 -10.57 -3.53
CA LEU A 126 8.06 -11.40 -4.27
C LEU A 126 7.51 -12.78 -4.61
N SER A 127 6.64 -13.33 -3.76
CA SER A 127 6.19 -14.72 -3.85
C SER A 127 4.75 -14.92 -4.31
N ASP A 128 3.91 -13.90 -4.20
CA ASP A 128 2.49 -13.96 -4.52
C ASP A 128 2.17 -13.02 -5.70
N ASP A 129 1.54 -13.57 -6.74
CA ASP A 129 1.26 -12.86 -7.98
C ASP A 129 0.23 -11.74 -7.80
N GLU A 130 -0.77 -11.95 -6.93
CA GLU A 130 -1.79 -10.94 -6.65
C GLU A 130 -1.18 -9.77 -5.86
N ARG A 131 -0.36 -10.05 -4.84
CA ARG A 131 0.33 -9.03 -4.04
C ARG A 131 1.37 -8.28 -4.84
N ARG A 132 2.07 -8.98 -5.73
CA ARG A 132 3.03 -8.36 -6.64
C ARG A 132 2.35 -7.40 -7.61
N GLU A 133 1.23 -7.81 -8.19
CA GLU A 133 0.45 -6.93 -9.06
C GLU A 133 -0.04 -5.67 -8.31
N GLU A 134 -0.57 -5.84 -7.09
CA GLU A 134 -0.99 -4.73 -6.24
C GLU A 134 0.16 -3.74 -5.97
N ALA A 135 1.35 -4.26 -5.60
CA ALA A 135 2.54 -3.47 -5.35
C ALA A 135 3.03 -2.73 -6.61
N VAL A 136 3.08 -3.41 -7.76
CA VAL A 136 3.49 -2.79 -9.03
C VAL A 136 2.51 -1.68 -9.44
N ARG A 137 1.20 -1.92 -9.37
CA ARG A 137 0.18 -0.92 -9.72
C ARG A 137 0.25 0.28 -8.77
N THR A 138 0.45 0.04 -7.48
CA THR A 138 0.67 1.10 -6.48
C THR A 138 1.91 1.92 -6.82
N PHE A 139 3.04 1.27 -7.08
CA PHE A 139 4.28 1.94 -7.45
C PHE A 139 4.12 2.80 -8.71
N LEU A 140 3.53 2.25 -9.77
CA LEU A 140 3.33 2.98 -11.02
C LEU A 140 2.42 4.19 -10.84
N LEU A 141 1.26 4.04 -10.19
CA LEU A 141 0.34 5.16 -9.91
C LEU A 141 1.08 6.33 -9.25
N TRP A 142 1.82 6.03 -8.18
CA TRP A 142 2.47 7.07 -7.38
C TRP A 142 3.76 7.60 -8.01
N ALA A 143 4.32 6.89 -8.99
CA ALA A 143 5.33 7.42 -9.90
C ALA A 143 4.76 8.43 -10.92
N GLY A 144 3.43 8.47 -11.10
CA GLY A 144 2.77 9.23 -12.16
C GLY A 144 2.65 8.43 -13.46
N LEU A 145 2.64 7.10 -13.37
CA LEU A 145 2.59 6.18 -14.49
C LEU A 145 1.37 5.26 -14.40
N ARG A 146 0.96 4.71 -15.53
CA ARG A 146 0.03 3.57 -15.61
C ARG A 146 0.62 2.46 -16.48
N PRO A 147 0.24 1.20 -16.31
CA PRO A 147 0.77 0.12 -17.14
C PRO A 147 0.59 0.39 -18.64
N ALA A 148 1.58 -0.02 -19.44
CA ALA A 148 1.51 0.10 -20.89
C ALA A 148 0.23 -0.55 -21.45
N GLY A 149 -0.48 0.18 -22.31
CA GLY A 149 -1.72 -0.29 -22.95
C GLY A 149 -2.99 -0.13 -22.12
N GLU A 150 -2.89 0.30 -20.86
CA GLU A 150 -4.06 0.61 -20.03
C GLU A 150 -4.43 2.10 -20.13
N ASP A 151 -5.73 2.40 -20.18
CA ASP A 151 -6.25 3.74 -19.92
C ASP A 151 -6.42 3.97 -18.40
N VAL A 152 -6.71 5.22 -18.02
CA VAL A 152 -6.84 5.60 -16.60
C VAL A 152 -7.96 4.81 -15.92
N THR A 153 -9.10 4.64 -16.59
CA THR A 153 -10.28 3.95 -16.06
C THR A 153 -9.96 2.48 -15.76
N THR A 154 -9.29 1.79 -16.69
CA THR A 154 -8.91 0.39 -16.57
C THR A 154 -7.86 0.21 -15.48
N ALA A 155 -6.79 1.01 -15.51
CA ALA A 155 -5.72 0.94 -14.52
C ALA A 155 -6.23 1.18 -13.10
N ARG A 156 -7.13 2.15 -12.94
CA ARG A 156 -7.81 2.43 -11.67
C ARG A 156 -8.65 1.23 -11.22
N SER A 157 -9.57 0.78 -12.06
CA SER A 157 -10.48 -0.33 -11.71
C SER A 157 -9.71 -1.60 -11.28
N LEU A 158 -8.60 -1.90 -11.94
CA LEU A 158 -7.77 -3.05 -11.61
C LEU A 158 -7.00 -2.88 -10.29
N LEU A 159 -6.48 -1.68 -9.99
CA LEU A 159 -5.89 -1.42 -8.67
C LEU A 159 -6.95 -1.49 -7.57
N GLU A 160 -8.14 -0.90 -7.78
CA GLU A 160 -9.21 -0.88 -6.79
C GLU A 160 -9.69 -2.29 -6.41
N ALA A 161 -9.73 -3.22 -7.37
CA ALA A 161 -10.07 -4.62 -7.12
C ALA A 161 -9.03 -5.36 -6.23
N ARG A 162 -7.78 -4.89 -6.23
CA ARG A 162 -6.65 -5.53 -5.54
C ARG A 162 -6.18 -4.78 -4.28
N ASP A 163 -6.69 -3.58 -4.04
CA ASP A 163 -6.23 -2.70 -2.96
C ASP A 163 -6.58 -3.26 -1.57
N SER A 164 -5.57 -3.88 -0.93
CA SER A 164 -5.64 -4.46 0.39
C SER A 164 -5.96 -3.44 1.46
N LEU A 165 -5.52 -2.19 1.31
CA LEU A 165 -5.84 -1.13 2.26
C LEU A 165 -7.35 -0.87 2.28
N ARG A 166 -7.97 -0.74 1.09
CA ARG A 166 -9.43 -0.57 0.96
C ARG A 166 -10.18 -1.81 1.43
N ARG A 167 -9.69 -3.00 1.08
CA ARG A 167 -10.28 -4.29 1.51
C ARG A 167 -10.29 -4.42 3.04
N ASN A 168 -9.18 -4.11 3.69
CA ASN A 168 -9.06 -4.16 5.15
C ASN A 168 -9.94 -3.11 5.83
N ALA A 169 -10.01 -1.88 5.30
CA ALA A 169 -10.89 -0.84 5.82
C ALA A 169 -12.37 -1.23 5.71
N ALA A 170 -12.80 -1.80 4.58
CA ALA A 170 -14.16 -2.26 4.37
C ALA A 170 -14.53 -3.41 5.34
N LEU A 171 -13.61 -4.37 5.56
CA LEU A 171 -13.79 -5.45 6.54
C LEU A 171 -13.92 -4.90 7.96
N ALA A 172 -13.06 -3.97 8.37
CA ALA A 172 -13.12 -3.35 9.69
C ALA A 172 -14.45 -2.60 9.91
N GLN A 173 -14.92 -1.87 8.90
CA GLN A 173 -16.23 -1.19 8.94
C GLN A 173 -17.39 -2.19 9.05
N ALA A 174 -17.35 -3.29 8.30
CA ALA A 174 -18.37 -4.34 8.36
C ALA A 174 -18.43 -5.01 9.75
N TYR A 175 -17.27 -5.31 10.35
CA TYR A 175 -17.19 -5.84 11.72
C TYR A 175 -17.73 -4.85 12.76
N ALA A 176 -17.40 -3.56 12.64
CA ALA A 176 -17.93 -2.53 13.54
C ALA A 176 -19.45 -2.43 13.45
N ALA A 177 -20.02 -2.46 12.24
CA ALA A 177 -21.46 -2.46 12.02
C ALA A 177 -22.14 -3.72 12.58
N HIS A 178 -21.52 -4.90 12.45
CA HIS A 178 -22.02 -6.14 13.05
C HIS A 178 -22.07 -6.03 14.59
N ARG A 179 -20.97 -5.64 15.22
CA ARG A 179 -20.92 -5.48 16.70
C ARG A 179 -21.96 -4.49 17.21
N HIS A 180 -22.17 -3.39 16.48
CA HIS A 180 -23.18 -2.41 16.85
C HIS A 180 -24.61 -2.99 16.80
N ARG A 181 -24.93 -3.77 15.77
CA ARG A 181 -26.23 -4.46 15.67
C ARG A 181 -26.44 -5.48 16.79
N ASP A 182 -25.42 -6.24 17.14
CA ASP A 182 -25.49 -7.22 18.25
C ASP A 182 -25.74 -6.51 19.60
N GLU A 183 -25.09 -5.37 19.82
CA GLU A 183 -25.29 -4.58 21.02
C GLU A 183 -26.71 -4.03 21.13
N ILE A 184 -27.28 -3.52 20.02
CA ILE A 184 -28.67 -3.07 19.97
C ILE A 184 -29.62 -4.24 20.27
N ALA A 185 -29.40 -5.40 19.64
CA ALA A 185 -30.22 -6.59 19.86
C ALA A 185 -30.18 -7.05 21.33
N ARG A 186 -29.00 -7.03 21.96
CA ARG A 186 -28.82 -7.33 23.38
C ARG A 186 -29.59 -6.35 24.26
N ARG A 187 -29.45 -5.04 24.02
CA ARG A 187 -30.16 -4.00 24.79
C ARG A 187 -31.69 -4.14 24.67
N LEU A 188 -32.19 -4.47 23.47
CA LEU A 188 -33.62 -4.71 23.24
C LEU A 188 -34.11 -5.97 23.96
N ALA A 189 -33.33 -7.05 23.95
CA ALA A 189 -33.66 -8.28 24.67
C ALA A 189 -33.68 -8.06 26.20
N GLU A 190 -32.69 -7.36 26.73
CA GLU A 190 -32.62 -6.99 28.16
C GLU A 190 -33.81 -6.10 28.58
N ALA A 191 -34.19 -5.13 27.73
CA ALA A 191 -35.37 -4.27 27.99
C ALA A 191 -36.66 -5.09 28.01
N ARG A 192 -36.88 -5.96 27.02
CA ARG A 192 -38.05 -6.85 26.98
C ARG A 192 -38.12 -7.80 28.17
N ALA A 193 -36.99 -8.35 28.61
CA ALA A 193 -36.92 -9.22 29.77
C ALA A 193 -37.31 -8.47 31.06
N LYS A 194 -36.84 -7.21 31.22
CA LYS A 194 -37.22 -6.36 32.35
C LYS A 194 -38.71 -6.01 32.34
N GLU A 195 -39.28 -5.67 31.18
CA GLU A 195 -40.71 -5.40 31.05
C GLU A 195 -41.58 -6.63 31.37
N ALA A 196 -41.18 -7.82 30.91
CA ALA A 196 -41.89 -9.06 31.21
C ALA A 196 -41.85 -9.39 32.70
N ALA A 197 -40.69 -9.24 33.35
CA ALA A 197 -40.55 -9.45 34.79
C ALA A 197 -41.39 -8.45 35.61
N ALA A 198 -41.44 -7.19 35.19
CA ALA A 198 -42.24 -6.16 35.87
C ALA A 198 -43.75 -6.42 35.77
N ARG A 199 -44.24 -6.99 34.65
CA ARG A 199 -45.66 -7.35 34.49
C ARG A 199 -46.07 -8.56 35.33
N TYR A 200 -45.20 -9.57 35.45
CA TYR A 200 -45.49 -10.77 36.24
C TYR A 200 -45.42 -10.55 37.75
N SER A 201 -44.72 -9.50 38.24
CA SER A 201 -44.67 -9.19 39.68
C SER A 201 -45.78 -8.24 40.15
N SER A 202 -46.67 -7.82 39.25
CA SER A 202 -47.79 -6.91 39.54
C SER A 202 -49.17 -7.58 39.59
N GLU A 203 -49.23 -8.91 39.46
CA GLU A 203 -50.38 -9.77 39.80
C GLU A 203 -50.18 -10.40 41.18
#